data_AF-A0A961TI46-F1
#
_entry.id   AF-A0A961TI46-F1
#
_cell.length_a   1.000
_cell.length_b   1.000
_cell.length_c   1.000
_cell.angle_alpha   90.00
_cell.angle_beta   90.00
_cell.angle_gamma   90.00
#
_symmetry.space_group_name_H-M   'P 1'
#
loop_
_entity.id
_entity.type
_entity.pdbx_description
1 polymer ?
#
loop_
_entity_poly.entity_id
_entity_poly.type
_entity_poly.pdbx_seq_one_letter_code
_entity_poly.pdbx_strand_id
1 'polypeptide(L)'
;MKTPMKSYTPDAAAHAFRADLLDLLHKHSRDLPSDKMLAIAAYSVGQIIALQNQRTMTSDMAMDLVIANIQKGNQHALDEVANKTAGSA
;
A
#
# COMPACT_ATOMS: atom_id res chain seq x y z
N MET A 1 -12.52 -16.29 17.93
CA MET A 1 -11.87 -16.10 16.61
C MET A 1 -11.07 -14.81 16.68
N LYS A 2 -9.75 -14.81 16.40
CA LYS A 2 -8.97 -13.55 16.38
C LYS A 2 -9.47 -12.72 15.20
N THR A 3 -9.81 -11.46 15.43
CA THR A 3 -10.14 -10.52 14.36
C THR A 3 -8.97 -10.48 13.37
N PRO A 4 -9.20 -10.62 12.05
CA PRO A 4 -8.15 -10.45 11.06
C PRO A 4 -7.48 -9.09 11.25
N MET A 5 -6.15 -9.04 11.13
CA MET A 5 -5.44 -7.76 11.15
C MET A 5 -5.90 -6.93 9.95
N LYS A 6 -6.70 -5.89 10.20
CA LYS A 6 -7.19 -4.96 9.16
C LYS A 6 -6.30 -3.73 9.01
N SER A 7 -5.50 -3.44 10.03
CA SER A 7 -4.52 -2.37 10.05
C SER A 7 -3.36 -2.78 10.93
N TYR A 8 -2.15 -2.45 10.51
CA TYR A 8 -0.92 -2.63 11.26
C TYR A 8 -0.41 -1.24 11.66
N THR A 9 -0.10 -1.05 12.95
CA THR A 9 0.57 0.16 13.43
C THR A 9 2.04 0.05 13.01
N PRO A 10 2.53 0.91 12.11
CA PRO A 10 3.89 0.78 11.61
C PRO A 10 4.91 0.98 12.73
N ASP A 11 5.86 0.06 12.85
CA ASP A 11 7.08 0.27 13.62
C ASP A 11 8.17 0.92 12.75
N ALA A 12 9.36 1.12 13.34
CA ALA A 12 10.48 1.74 12.64
C ALA A 12 10.92 0.95 11.39
N ALA A 13 10.86 -0.39 11.43
CA ALA A 13 11.24 -1.22 10.29
C ALA A 13 10.21 -1.11 9.16
N ALA A 14 8.93 -1.05 9.49
CA ALA A 14 7.87 -0.84 8.49
C ALA A 14 7.93 0.55 7.84
N HIS A 15 8.30 1.57 8.61
CA HIS A 15 8.55 2.91 8.05
C HIS A 15 9.75 2.91 7.09
N ALA A 16 10.86 2.27 7.47
CA ALA A 16 12.03 2.15 6.60
C ALA A 16 11.71 1.39 5.31
N PHE A 17 11.03 0.24 5.41
CA PHE A 17 10.57 -0.52 4.25
C PHE A 17 9.68 0.31 3.31
N ARG A 18 8.74 1.09 3.87
CA ARG A 18 7.88 1.96 3.06
C ARG A 18 8.69 3.06 2.37
N ALA A 19 9.68 3.65 3.04
CA ALA A 19 10.55 4.66 2.44
C ALA A 19 11.32 4.09 1.24
N ASP A 20 11.96 2.92 1.41
CA ASP A 20 12.69 2.24 0.34
C ASP A 20 11.78 1.91 -0.86
N LEU A 21 10.54 1.48 -0.59
CA LEU A 21 9.56 1.21 -1.64
C LEU A 21 9.20 2.49 -2.42
N LEU A 22 8.97 3.60 -1.72
CA LEU A 22 8.67 4.88 -2.37
C LEU A 22 9.84 5.41 -3.19
N ASP A 23 11.06 5.28 -2.69
CA ASP A 23 12.27 5.69 -3.41
C ASP A 23 12.46 4.87 -4.70
N LEU A 24 12.17 3.57 -4.65
CA LEU A 24 12.17 2.72 -5.84
C LEU A 24 11.11 3.18 -6.86
N LEU A 25 9.90 3.48 -6.41
CA LEU A 25 8.84 4.00 -7.29
C LEU A 25 9.25 5.35 -7.91
N HIS A 26 9.76 6.29 -7.11
CA HIS A 26 10.23 7.58 -7.64
C HIS A 26 11.37 7.43 -8.65
N LYS A 27 12.29 6.50 -8.43
CA LYS A 27 13.40 6.22 -9.35
C LYS A 27 12.90 5.84 -10.75
N HIS A 28 11.76 5.15 -10.85
CA HIS A 28 11.22 4.65 -12.11
C HIS A 28 10.05 5.48 -12.66
N SER A 29 9.58 6.51 -11.94
CA SER A 29 8.34 7.23 -12.28
C SER A 29 8.41 8.04 -13.57
N ARG A 30 9.62 8.30 -14.10
CA ARG A 30 9.81 8.98 -15.40
C ARG A 30 9.57 8.05 -16.59
N ASP A 31 10.00 6.80 -16.47
CA ASP A 31 10.02 5.84 -17.57
C ASP A 31 8.80 4.92 -17.55
N LEU A 32 8.17 4.76 -16.38
CA LEU A 32 7.02 3.89 -16.19
C LEU A 32 5.79 4.73 -15.79
N PRO A 33 4.80 4.88 -16.69
CA PRO A 33 3.53 5.50 -16.39
C PRO A 33 2.84 4.90 -15.15
N SER A 34 2.11 5.73 -14.42
CA SER A 34 1.52 5.38 -13.11
C SER A 34 0.54 4.20 -13.16
N ASP A 35 -0.20 4.03 -14.26
CA ASP A 35 -1.09 2.90 -14.50
C ASP A 35 -0.33 1.57 -14.61
N LYS A 36 0.80 1.56 -15.32
CA LYS A 36 1.68 0.39 -15.40
C LYS A 36 2.36 0.08 -14.07
N MET A 37 2.77 1.12 -13.33
CA MET A 37 3.28 0.95 -11.97
C MET A 37 2.24 0.31 -11.05
N LEU A 38 1.00 0.80 -11.11
CA LEU A 38 -0.11 0.24 -10.33
C LEU A 38 -0.37 -1.22 -10.68
N ALA A 39 -0.39 -1.58 -11.97
CA ALA A 39 -0.61 -2.94 -12.42
C ALA A 39 0.46 -3.91 -11.87
N ILE A 40 1.74 -3.53 -11.94
CA ILE A 40 2.84 -4.35 -11.42
C ILE A 40 2.81 -4.43 -9.89
N ALA A 41 2.53 -3.32 -9.19
CA ALA A 41 2.39 -3.31 -7.75
C ALA A 41 1.25 -4.23 -7.28
N ALA A 42 0.10 -4.19 -7.95
CA ALA A 42 -1.03 -5.07 -7.66
C ALA A 42 -0.70 -6.55 -7.91
N TYR A 43 0.01 -6.85 -8.99
CA TYR A 43 0.51 -8.21 -9.26
C TYR A 43 1.44 -8.71 -8.15
N SER A 44 2.39 -7.89 -7.70
CA SER A 44 3.29 -8.22 -6.59
C SER A 44 2.54 -8.42 -5.27
N VAL A 45 1.51 -7.62 -4.99
CA VAL A 45 0.63 -7.83 -3.84
C VAL A 45 -0.06 -9.20 -3.91
N GLY A 46 -0.53 -9.61 -5.10
CA GLY A 46 -1.06 -10.96 -5.32
C GLY A 46 -0.07 -12.08 -4.97
N GLN A 47 1.20 -11.91 -5.32
CA GLN A 47 2.26 -12.85 -4.95
C GLN A 47 2.48 -12.88 -3.42
N ILE A 48 2.45 -11.73 -2.75
CA ILE A 48 2.57 -11.65 -1.27
C ILE A 48 1.39 -12.34 -0.59
N ILE A 49 0.17 -12.20 -1.12
CA ILE A 49 -1.02 -12.90 -0.61
C ILE A 49 -0.84 -14.42 -0.74
N ALA A 50 -0.36 -14.90 -1.89
CA ALA A 50 -0.16 -16.32 -2.14
C ALA A 50 0.87 -16.96 -1.17
N LEU A 51 1.82 -16.16 -0.66
CA LEU A 51 2.84 -16.59 0.29
C LEU A 51 2.37 -16.58 1.76
N GLN A 52 1.14 -16.14 2.04
CA GLN A 52 0.62 -16.12 3.42
C GLN A 52 0.39 -17.52 3.97
N ASN A 53 0.58 -17.68 5.28
CA ASN A 53 0.23 -18.92 5.96
C ASN A 53 -1.29 -19.04 6.11
N GLN A 54 -1.89 -19.92 5.32
CA GLN A 54 -3.34 -20.14 5.28
C GLN A 54 -3.96 -20.62 6.60
N ARG A 55 -3.17 -21.14 7.55
CA ARG A 55 -3.67 -21.51 8.89
C ARG A 55 -3.97 -20.29 9.75
N THR A 56 -3.35 -19.16 9.46
CA THR A 56 -3.43 -17.92 10.26
C THR A 56 -3.97 -16.74 9.47
N MET A 57 -3.97 -16.81 8.14
CA MET A 57 -4.40 -15.76 7.22
C MET A 57 -5.07 -16.42 6.01
N THR A 58 -6.39 -16.39 5.94
CA THR A 58 -7.11 -16.89 4.76
C THR A 58 -7.00 -15.88 3.60
N SER A 59 -7.35 -16.32 2.39
CA SER A 59 -7.39 -15.43 1.22
C SER A 59 -8.31 -14.22 1.45
N ASP A 60 -9.51 -14.45 1.99
CA ASP A 60 -10.47 -13.36 2.26
C ASP A 60 -9.92 -12.36 3.28
N MET A 61 -9.27 -12.85 4.34
CA MET A 61 -8.62 -11.99 5.33
C MET A 61 -7.51 -11.13 4.72
N ALA A 62 -6.71 -11.70 3.81
CA ALA A 62 -5.66 -10.99 3.13
C ALA A 62 -6.21 -9.93 2.17
N MET A 63 -7.30 -10.25 1.45
CA MET A 63 -7.99 -9.30 0.58
C MET A 63 -8.63 -8.14 1.37
N ASP A 64 -9.27 -8.43 2.50
CA ASP A 64 -9.80 -7.40 3.42
C ASP A 64 -8.70 -6.43 3.86
N LEU A 65 -7.51 -6.95 4.22
CA LEU A 65 -6.36 -6.14 4.59
C LEU A 65 -5.91 -5.24 3.42
N VAL A 66 -5.83 -5.78 2.20
CA VAL A 66 -5.46 -5.01 1.01
C VAL A 66 -6.46 -3.89 0.73
N ILE A 67 -7.76 -4.20 0.72
CA ILE A 67 -8.82 -3.22 0.44
C ILE A 67 -8.77 -2.07 1.44
N ALA A 68 -8.70 -2.37 2.74
CA ALA A 68 -8.66 -1.35 3.79
C ALA A 68 -7.44 -0.43 3.65
N ASN A 69 -6.27 -0.96 3.28
CA ASN A 69 -5.05 -0.17 3.14
C ASN A 69 -5.02 0.64 1.84
N ILE A 70 -5.60 0.14 0.74
CA ILE A 70 -5.78 0.93 -0.49
C ILE A 70 -6.66 2.14 -0.20
N GLN A 71 -7.80 1.95 0.48
CA GLN A 71 -8.69 3.07 0.85
C GLN A 71 -7.96 4.12 1.68
N LYS A 72 -7.19 3.68 2.69
CA LYS A 72 -6.40 4.59 3.54
C LYS A 72 -5.29 5.30 2.77
N GLY A 73 -4.60 4.60 1.86
CA GLY A 73 -3.56 5.18 1.00
C GLY A 73 -4.12 6.22 0.03
N ASN A 74 -5.28 5.94 -0.57
CA ASN A 74 -5.97 6.88 -1.45
C ASN A 74 -6.38 8.14 -0.68
N GLN A 75 -6.95 8.00 0.51
CA GLN A 75 -7.30 9.14 1.35
C GLN A 75 -6.06 9.98 1.67
N HIS A 76 -4.96 9.35 2.09
CA HIS A 76 -3.70 10.06 2.37
C HIS A 76 -3.19 10.84 1.16
N ALA A 77 -3.21 10.25 -0.04
CA ALA A 77 -2.77 10.93 -1.25
C ALA A 77 -3.66 12.13 -1.60
N LEU A 78 -4.98 12.01 -1.44
CA LEU A 78 -5.93 13.11 -1.63
C LEU A 78 -5.70 14.22 -0.61
N ASP A 79 -5.48 13.87 0.66
CA ASP A 79 -5.20 14.83 1.73
C ASP A 79 -3.90 15.60 1.43
N GLU A 80 -2.85 14.94 0.95
CA GLU A 80 -1.60 15.60 0.55
C GLU A 80 -1.80 16.58 -0.61
N VAL A 81 -2.64 16.24 -1.59
CA VAL A 81 -2.97 17.14 -2.70
C VAL A 81 -3.79 18.34 -2.22
N ALA A 82 -4.82 18.09 -1.41
CA ALA A 82 -5.69 19.14 -0.85
C ALA A 82 -4.91 20.13 0.03
N ASN A 83 -3.98 19.63 0.85
CA ASN A 83 -3.14 20.47 1.70
C ASN A 83 -2.10 21.27 0.90
N LYS A 84 -1.61 20.76 -0.23
CA LYS A 84 -0.69 21.50 -1.12
C LYS A 84 -1.39 22.64 -1.87
N THR A 85 -2.66 22.50 -2.22
CA THR A 85 -3.43 23.55 -2.90
C THR A 85 -3.94 24.63 -1.95
N ALA A 86 -4.18 24.32 -0.68
CA ALA A 86 -4.65 25.28 0.33
C ALA A 86 -3.62 26.37 0.69
N GLY A 87 -2.32 26.18 0.38
CA GLY A 87 -1.26 27.16 0.64
C GLY A 87 -0.93 28.10 -0.53
N SER A 88 -1.70 28.06 -1.63
CA SER A 88 -1.42 28.83 -2.86
C SER A 88 -2.55 29.79 -3.27
N ALA A 89 -3.37 30.27 -2.33
CA ALA A 89 -4.46 31.23 -2.59
C ALA A 89 -4.26 32.54 -1.81
#